data_AF-A0A7L4P794-F1
#
_entry.id   AF-A0A7L4P794-F1
#
_cell.length_a   1.000
_cell.length_b   1.000
_cell.length_c   1.000
_cell.angle_alpha   90.00
_cell.angle_beta   90.00
_cell.angle_gamma   90.00
#
_symmetry.space_group_name_H-M   'P 1'
#
loop_
_entity.id
_entity.type
_entity.pdbx_description
1 polymer ?
#
loop_
_entity_poly.entity_id
_entity_poly.type
_entity_poly.pdbx_seq_one_letter_code
_entity_poly.pdbx_strand_id
1 'polypeptide(L)'
;MALKGVEVIETPLPKPSSEDYVVARLLEAVVEARLALHFVKEGLVRDAAGKAFQAWRTVLAALLRLELERLKAIAKSEEERRWLEERAVPRVPTSRMISLSLMLEQVGYRGVLADTNTALNIHDYQYHGPDPDMALSRYRTREEAALNILFLIGEVARLVEGLKARVKPSAELETALEDLKRELRNLAPL
;
A
#
# COMPACT_ATOMS: atom_id res chain seq x y z
N MET A 1 2.51 -14.00 -19.71
CA MET A 1 3.70 -14.45 -18.95
C MET A 1 3.38 -14.28 -17.48
N ALA A 2 3.55 -15.30 -16.64
CA ALA A 2 3.23 -15.19 -15.22
C ALA A 2 4.18 -14.21 -14.52
N LEU A 3 3.65 -13.30 -13.70
CA LEU A 3 4.45 -12.43 -12.84
C LEU A 3 5.17 -13.32 -11.81
N LYS A 4 6.50 -13.21 -11.76
CA LYS A 4 7.33 -13.93 -10.78
C LYS A 4 7.14 -13.34 -9.38
N GLY A 5 7.07 -14.18 -8.35
CA GLY A 5 6.95 -13.75 -6.94
C GLY A 5 5.50 -13.54 -6.46
N VAL A 6 4.50 -13.90 -7.27
CA VAL A 6 3.07 -13.76 -6.89
C VAL A 6 2.67 -14.78 -5.82
N GLU A 7 3.37 -15.92 -5.75
CA GLU A 7 3.22 -16.96 -4.74
C GLU A 7 3.39 -16.45 -3.29
N VAL A 8 4.07 -15.32 -3.11
CA VAL A 8 4.22 -14.66 -1.80
C VAL A 8 2.86 -14.30 -1.20
N ILE A 9 1.89 -13.90 -2.03
CA ILE A 9 0.55 -13.49 -1.57
C ILE A 9 -0.20 -14.69 -0.93
N GLU A 10 0.09 -15.90 -1.40
CA GLU A 10 -0.54 -17.13 -0.90
C GLU A 10 0.20 -17.71 0.32
N THR A 11 1.35 -17.15 0.69
CA THR A 11 2.15 -17.63 1.81
C THR A 11 1.65 -17.03 3.13
N PRO A 12 1.47 -17.84 4.21
CA PRO A 12 1.08 -17.30 5.50
C PRO A 12 2.06 -16.23 6.00
N LEU A 13 1.51 -15.09 6.42
CA LEU A 13 2.33 -14.02 6.98
C LEU A 13 2.98 -14.44 8.32
N PRO A 14 4.20 -14.00 8.60
CA PRO A 14 4.78 -14.09 9.94
C PRO A 14 3.87 -13.44 10.99
N LYS A 15 4.04 -13.82 12.26
CA LYS A 15 3.32 -13.16 13.36
C LYS A 15 3.63 -11.65 13.34
N PRO A 16 2.65 -10.76 13.54
CA PRO A 16 2.89 -9.32 13.58
C PRO A 16 3.97 -8.87 14.57
N SER A 17 4.17 -9.61 15.67
CA SER A 17 5.24 -9.34 16.63
C SER A 17 6.64 -9.67 16.12
N SER A 18 6.79 -10.53 15.10
CA SER A 18 8.06 -10.92 14.50
C SER A 18 8.72 -9.77 13.74
N GLU A 19 10.05 -9.73 13.74
CA GLU A 19 10.84 -8.82 12.90
C GLU A 19 10.62 -9.07 11.41
N ASP A 20 10.37 -10.33 11.03
CA ASP A 20 10.22 -10.73 9.62
C ASP A 20 8.87 -10.27 9.03
N TYR A 21 7.91 -9.90 9.88
CA TYR A 21 6.60 -9.40 9.45
C TYR A 21 6.71 -8.17 8.57
N VAL A 22 7.61 -7.23 8.91
CA VAL A 22 7.77 -6.00 8.14
C VAL A 22 8.29 -6.31 6.74
N VAL A 23 9.31 -7.17 6.62
CA VAL A 23 9.86 -7.57 5.32
C VAL A 23 8.79 -8.28 4.47
N ALA A 24 8.04 -9.20 5.07
CA ALA A 24 6.96 -9.91 4.37
C ALA A 24 5.88 -8.95 3.86
N ARG A 25 5.47 -7.96 4.67
CA ARG A 25 4.53 -6.92 4.27
C ARG A 25 5.09 -6.03 3.15
N LEU A 26 6.34 -5.60 3.24
CA LEU A 26 6.94 -4.79 2.17
C LEU A 26 7.02 -5.57 0.85
N LEU A 27 7.34 -6.86 0.90
CA LEU A 27 7.34 -7.72 -0.29
C LEU A 27 5.93 -7.91 -0.85
N GLU A 28 4.95 -8.24 -0.01
CA GLU A 28 3.53 -8.32 -0.39
C GLU A 28 3.05 -7.02 -1.08
N ALA A 29 3.40 -5.85 -0.52
CA ALA A 29 3.05 -4.56 -1.09
C ALA A 29 3.61 -4.35 -2.50
N VAL A 30 4.89 -4.73 -2.72
CA VAL A 30 5.53 -4.62 -4.03
C VAL A 30 4.91 -5.57 -5.04
N VAL A 31 4.60 -6.82 -4.64
CA VAL A 31 3.97 -7.80 -5.52
C VAL A 31 2.55 -7.35 -5.92
N GLU A 32 1.76 -6.85 -4.97
CA GLU A 32 0.42 -6.31 -5.26
C GLU A 32 0.49 -5.07 -6.16
N ALA A 33 1.48 -4.20 -5.96
CA ALA A 33 1.71 -3.05 -6.84
C ALA A 33 2.10 -3.46 -8.27
N ARG A 34 2.88 -4.54 -8.44
CA ARG A 34 3.21 -5.10 -9.76
C ARG A 34 1.99 -5.72 -10.44
N LEU A 35 1.13 -6.40 -9.69
CA LEU A 35 -0.15 -6.90 -10.20
C LEU A 35 -1.05 -5.75 -10.66
N ALA A 36 -1.14 -4.69 -9.86
CA ALA A 36 -1.90 -3.49 -10.23
C ALA A 36 -1.35 -2.88 -11.53
N LEU A 37 -0.03 -2.74 -11.66
CA LEU A 37 0.61 -2.23 -12.87
C LEU A 37 0.35 -3.11 -14.10
N HIS A 38 0.38 -4.44 -13.93
CA HIS A 38 0.04 -5.37 -14.99
C HIS A 38 -1.42 -5.20 -15.45
N PHE A 39 -2.37 -5.09 -14.51
CA PHE A 39 -3.76 -4.85 -14.85
C PHE A 39 -3.99 -3.50 -15.53
N VAL A 40 -3.26 -2.44 -15.17
CA VAL A 40 -3.30 -1.17 -15.93
C VAL A 40 -2.87 -1.39 -17.38
N LYS A 41 -1.78 -2.15 -17.63
CA LYS A 41 -1.27 -2.45 -18.99
C LYS A 41 -2.28 -3.21 -19.85
N GLU A 42 -2.98 -4.18 -19.25
CA GLU A 42 -4.03 -4.95 -19.92
C GLU A 42 -5.37 -4.19 -20.02
N GLY A 43 -5.44 -3.01 -19.40
CA GLY A 43 -6.62 -2.15 -19.41
C GLY A 43 -7.72 -2.53 -18.41
N LEU A 44 -7.42 -3.40 -17.47
CA LEU A 44 -8.30 -3.88 -16.40
C LEU A 44 -8.24 -2.92 -15.19
N VAL A 45 -8.63 -1.66 -15.40
CA VAL A 45 -8.37 -0.58 -14.42
C VAL A 45 -9.14 -0.76 -13.11
N ARG A 46 -10.33 -1.40 -13.14
CA ARG A 46 -11.08 -1.71 -11.91
C ARG A 46 -10.37 -2.77 -11.05
N ASP A 47 -9.79 -3.79 -11.67
CA ASP A 47 -9.01 -4.80 -10.94
C ASP A 47 -7.67 -4.23 -10.48
N ALA A 48 -7.05 -3.39 -11.30
CA ALA A 48 -5.85 -2.64 -10.93
C ALA A 48 -6.08 -1.78 -9.68
N ALA A 49 -7.24 -1.15 -9.56
CA ALA A 49 -7.62 -0.34 -8.42
C ALA A 49 -7.61 -1.15 -7.11
N GLY A 50 -8.20 -2.35 -7.11
CA GLY A 50 -8.19 -3.22 -5.93
C GLY A 50 -6.79 -3.66 -5.52
N LYS A 51 -5.93 -3.95 -6.51
CA LYS A 51 -4.53 -4.32 -6.27
C LYS A 51 -3.68 -3.17 -5.74
N ALA A 52 -3.88 -1.96 -6.28
CA ALA A 52 -3.19 -0.76 -5.80
C ALA A 52 -3.62 -0.37 -4.38
N PHE A 53 -4.93 -0.45 -4.07
CA PHE A 53 -5.43 -0.24 -2.72
C PHE A 53 -4.80 -1.23 -1.74
N GLN A 54 -4.73 -2.50 -2.11
CA GLN A 54 -4.14 -3.52 -1.24
C GLN A 54 -2.63 -3.32 -1.06
N ALA A 55 -1.90 -2.96 -2.11
CA ALA A 55 -0.49 -2.59 -2.00
C ALA A 55 -0.28 -1.47 -0.96
N TRP A 56 -1.10 -0.42 -1.01
CA TRP A 56 -1.04 0.69 -0.06
C TRP A 56 -1.37 0.27 1.38
N ARG A 57 -2.45 -0.51 1.57
CA ARG A 57 -2.84 -1.01 2.89
C ARG A 57 -1.75 -1.88 3.52
N THR A 58 -1.03 -2.64 2.70
CA THR A 58 0.10 -3.45 3.15
C THR A 58 1.32 -2.59 3.54
N VAL A 59 1.61 -1.50 2.80
CA VAL A 59 2.62 -0.51 3.22
C VAL A 59 2.25 0.11 4.58
N LEU A 60 0.98 0.48 4.79
CA LEU A 60 0.53 0.98 6.10
C LEU A 60 0.76 -0.05 7.21
N ALA A 61 0.50 -1.34 6.97
CA ALA A 61 0.77 -2.39 7.96
C ALA A 61 2.26 -2.45 8.35
N ALA A 62 3.16 -2.36 7.37
CA ALA A 62 4.60 -2.34 7.60
C ALA A 62 5.03 -1.09 8.40
N LEU A 63 4.54 0.09 8.03
CA LEU A 63 4.82 1.35 8.73
C LEU A 63 4.32 1.32 10.18
N LEU A 64 3.08 0.89 10.40
CA LEU A 64 2.51 0.79 11.73
C LEU A 64 3.32 -0.16 12.62
N ARG A 65 3.82 -1.28 12.06
CA ARG A 65 4.67 -2.20 12.82
C ARG A 65 6.04 -1.59 13.15
N LEU A 66 6.67 -0.94 12.18
CA LEU A 66 7.99 -0.30 12.34
C LEU A 66 7.95 0.82 13.38
N GLU A 67 6.85 1.55 13.43
CA GLU A 67 6.69 2.74 14.27
C GLU A 67 5.86 2.47 15.52
N LEU A 68 5.53 1.21 15.82
CA LEU A 68 4.57 0.85 16.88
C LEU A 68 4.88 1.52 18.22
N GLU A 69 6.15 1.53 18.64
CA GLU A 69 6.56 2.15 19.90
C GLU A 69 6.39 3.68 19.89
N ARG A 70 6.71 4.34 18.76
CA ARG A 70 6.51 5.79 18.61
C ARG A 70 5.02 6.15 18.55
N LEU A 71 4.22 5.31 17.91
CA LEU A 71 2.76 5.45 17.87
C LEU A 71 2.14 5.25 19.26
N LYS A 72 2.62 4.26 20.05
CA LYS A 72 2.19 4.05 21.44
C LYS A 72 2.58 5.22 22.35
N ALA A 73 3.72 5.87 22.10
CA ALA A 73 4.16 7.03 22.85
C ALA A 73 3.24 8.25 22.67
N ILE A 74 2.65 8.43 21.48
CA ILE A 74 1.70 9.53 21.19
C ILE A 74 0.22 9.15 21.37
N ALA A 75 -0.07 7.87 21.65
CA ALA A 75 -1.41 7.38 21.91
C ALA A 75 -1.99 8.04 23.18
N LYS A 76 -3.27 8.37 23.13
CA LYS A 76 -4.00 9.16 24.14
C LYS A 76 -4.44 8.32 25.33
N SER A 77 -4.47 7.00 25.20
CA SER A 77 -4.89 6.09 26.25
C SER A 77 -4.21 4.73 26.14
N GLU A 78 -4.23 3.97 27.24
CA GLU A 78 -3.74 2.59 27.25
C GLU A 78 -4.60 1.67 26.36
N GLU A 79 -5.90 1.97 26.23
CA GLU A 79 -6.79 1.27 25.29
C GLU A 79 -6.35 1.47 23.85
N GLU A 80 -5.99 2.70 23.45
CA GLU A 80 -5.51 2.99 22.10
C GLU A 80 -4.16 2.30 21.84
N ARG A 81 -3.26 2.27 22.82
CA ARG A 81 -1.98 1.53 22.73
C ARG A 81 -2.21 0.05 22.48
N ARG A 82 -3.10 -0.58 23.24
CA ARG A 82 -3.45 -1.99 23.08
C ARG A 82 -4.12 -2.24 21.74
N TRP A 83 -5.00 -1.34 21.30
CA TRP A 83 -5.68 -1.44 20.01
C TRP A 83 -4.71 -1.35 18.82
N LEU A 84 -3.69 -0.49 18.90
CA LEU A 84 -2.65 -0.39 17.86
C LEU A 84 -1.96 -1.75 17.64
N GLU A 85 -1.57 -2.40 18.74
CA GLU A 85 -0.83 -3.66 18.73
C GLU A 85 -1.71 -4.85 18.30
N GLU A 86 -2.89 -5.01 18.90
CA GLU A 86 -3.74 -6.18 18.69
C GLU A 86 -4.61 -6.09 17.42
N ARG A 87 -4.91 -4.88 16.93
CA ARG A 87 -5.89 -4.67 15.86
C ARG A 87 -5.35 -3.86 14.69
N ALA A 88 -4.69 -2.72 14.93
CA ALA A 88 -4.25 -1.85 13.85
C ALA A 88 -3.14 -2.48 13.02
N VAL A 89 -2.04 -2.89 13.65
CA VAL A 89 -0.88 -3.50 12.97
C VAL A 89 -1.26 -4.78 12.19
N PRO A 90 -2.06 -5.72 12.73
CA PRO A 90 -2.37 -6.95 12.00
C PRO A 90 -3.41 -6.75 10.89
N ARG A 91 -4.34 -5.80 11.03
CA ARG A 91 -5.53 -5.73 10.17
C ARG A 91 -5.62 -4.50 9.28
N VAL A 92 -5.09 -3.36 9.69
CA VAL A 92 -5.25 -2.05 9.02
C VAL A 92 -6.71 -1.84 8.56
N PRO A 93 -7.67 -1.63 9.49
CA PRO A 93 -9.07 -1.50 9.12
C PRO A 93 -9.31 -0.30 8.21
N THR A 94 -10.01 -0.48 7.09
CA THR A 94 -10.26 0.58 6.10
C THR A 94 -10.86 1.83 6.73
N SER A 95 -11.85 1.66 7.62
CA SER A 95 -12.51 2.75 8.36
C SER A 95 -11.59 3.53 9.31
N ARG A 96 -10.38 3.03 9.57
CA ARG A 96 -9.38 3.66 10.45
C ARG A 96 -8.12 4.10 9.71
N MET A 97 -8.01 3.87 8.39
CA MET A 97 -6.81 4.21 7.62
C MET A 97 -6.47 5.70 7.68
N ILE A 98 -7.47 6.59 7.64
CA ILE A 98 -7.25 8.05 7.78
C ILE A 98 -6.63 8.38 9.15
N SER A 99 -7.22 7.89 10.25
CA SER A 99 -6.69 8.14 11.59
C SER A 99 -5.29 7.58 11.79
N LEU A 100 -5.03 6.37 11.27
CA LEU A 100 -3.72 5.73 11.35
C LEU A 100 -2.67 6.52 10.54
N SER A 101 -3.05 7.05 9.38
CA SER A 101 -2.18 7.87 8.54
C SER A 101 -1.85 9.20 9.19
N LEU A 102 -2.82 9.85 9.85
CA LEU A 102 -2.57 11.05 10.66
C LEU A 102 -1.58 10.80 11.79
N MET A 103 -1.64 9.63 12.45
CA MET A 103 -0.65 9.27 13.47
C MET A 103 0.74 9.05 12.85
N LEU A 104 0.81 8.42 11.68
CA LEU A 104 2.06 8.24 10.93
C LEU A 104 2.69 9.59 10.53
N GLU A 105 1.88 10.58 10.14
CA GLU A 105 2.37 11.93 9.85
C GLU A 105 2.98 12.60 11.10
N GLN A 106 2.34 12.44 12.26
CA GLN A 106 2.85 12.97 13.54
C GLN A 106 4.22 12.39 13.92
N VAL A 107 4.51 11.15 13.49
CA VAL A 107 5.82 10.51 13.69
C VAL A 107 6.76 10.68 12.48
N GLY A 108 6.43 11.56 11.54
CA GLY A 108 7.35 12.07 10.51
C GLY A 108 7.10 11.57 9.08
N TYR A 109 6.08 10.74 8.84
CA TYR A 109 5.76 10.24 7.51
C TYR A 109 4.83 11.17 6.74
N ARG A 110 5.37 12.32 6.32
CA ARG A 110 4.63 13.31 5.52
C ARG A 110 4.12 12.71 4.21
N GLY A 111 2.90 13.03 3.83
CA GLY A 111 2.28 12.62 2.57
C GLY A 111 1.45 11.34 2.68
N VAL A 112 1.68 10.52 3.72
CA VAL A 112 0.94 9.26 3.93
C VAL A 112 -0.57 9.49 4.04
N LEU A 113 -1.02 10.62 4.60
CA LEU A 113 -2.45 10.94 4.62
C LEU A 113 -2.99 11.20 3.20
N ALA A 114 -2.27 11.95 2.38
CA ALA A 114 -2.69 12.27 1.01
C ALA A 114 -2.80 11.00 0.17
N ASP A 115 -1.76 10.16 0.22
CA ASP A 115 -1.72 8.87 -0.49
C ASP A 115 -2.81 7.91 0.00
N THR A 116 -3.13 7.93 1.29
CA THR A 116 -4.25 7.16 1.85
C THR A 116 -5.60 7.61 1.32
N ASN A 117 -5.82 8.92 1.17
CA ASN A 117 -7.05 9.41 0.54
C ASN A 117 -7.12 8.97 -0.93
N THR A 118 -6.00 9.00 -1.66
CA THR A 118 -5.91 8.46 -3.02
C THR A 118 -6.27 6.98 -3.07
N ALA A 119 -5.72 6.17 -2.17
CA ALA A 119 -6.02 4.75 -2.07
C ALA A 119 -7.51 4.48 -1.79
N LEU A 120 -8.14 5.26 -0.91
CA LEU A 120 -9.57 5.15 -0.62
C LEU A 120 -10.44 5.53 -1.83
N ASN A 121 -10.10 6.60 -2.54
CA ASN A 121 -10.81 6.99 -3.78
C ASN A 121 -10.70 5.89 -4.86
N ILE A 122 -9.53 5.28 -5.00
CA ILE A 122 -9.30 4.15 -5.91
C ILE A 122 -10.10 2.92 -5.46
N HIS A 123 -10.20 2.68 -4.16
CA HIS A 123 -11.01 1.59 -3.63
C HIS A 123 -12.50 1.75 -3.95
N ASP A 124 -13.06 2.96 -3.86
CA ASP A 124 -14.44 3.22 -4.29
C ASP A 124 -14.61 2.96 -5.80
N TYR A 125 -13.65 3.41 -6.62
CA TYR A 125 -13.62 3.14 -8.06
C TYR A 125 -13.60 1.64 -8.41
N GLN A 126 -12.94 0.79 -7.63
CA GLN A 126 -12.94 -0.65 -7.85
C GLN A 126 -14.37 -1.21 -7.99
N TYR A 127 -15.31 -0.71 -7.18
CA TYR A 127 -16.69 -1.16 -7.15
C TYR A 127 -17.60 -0.45 -8.16
N HIS A 128 -17.30 0.81 -8.50
CA HIS A 128 -18.20 1.64 -9.30
C HIS A 128 -17.72 1.84 -10.74
N GLY A 129 -16.41 1.79 -11.01
CA GLY A 129 -15.83 2.11 -12.31
C GLY A 129 -15.90 3.61 -12.62
N PRO A 130 -15.74 3.99 -13.92
CA PRO A 130 -15.83 5.38 -14.36
C PRO A 130 -17.20 5.98 -14.05
N ASP A 131 -17.20 7.17 -13.48
CA ASP A 131 -18.40 7.82 -12.98
C ASP A 131 -18.47 9.31 -13.40
N PRO A 132 -19.07 9.61 -14.57
CA PRO A 132 -19.06 10.97 -15.13
C PRO A 132 -19.68 12.04 -14.23
N ASP A 133 -20.67 11.70 -13.41
CA ASP A 133 -21.32 12.62 -12.48
C ASP A 133 -20.72 12.60 -11.06
N MET A 134 -19.84 11.64 -10.80
CA MET A 134 -19.07 11.47 -9.56
C MET A 134 -19.93 11.20 -8.31
N ALA A 135 -21.10 10.60 -8.48
CA ALA A 135 -21.99 10.26 -7.38
C ALA A 135 -21.46 9.12 -6.49
N LEU A 136 -20.74 8.17 -7.08
CA LEU A 136 -20.26 6.93 -6.44
C LEU A 136 -18.73 6.76 -6.53
N SER A 137 -18.08 7.35 -7.54
CA SER A 137 -16.62 7.35 -7.66
C SER A 137 -16.06 8.76 -7.85
N ARG A 138 -14.80 8.97 -7.43
CA ARG A 138 -14.08 10.22 -7.64
C ARG A 138 -13.45 10.36 -9.02
N TYR A 139 -13.59 9.35 -9.89
CA TYR A 139 -13.00 9.39 -11.23
C TYR A 139 -14.09 9.32 -12.29
N ARG A 140 -14.11 10.32 -13.18
CA ARG A 140 -15.06 10.40 -14.29
C ARG A 140 -14.74 9.43 -15.40
N THR A 141 -13.45 9.19 -15.59
CA THR A 141 -12.94 8.39 -16.70
C THR A 141 -12.03 7.28 -16.19
N ARG A 142 -11.84 6.28 -17.03
CA ARG A 142 -10.90 5.19 -16.77
C ARG A 142 -9.46 5.72 -16.73
N GLU A 143 -9.15 6.71 -17.56
CA GLU A 143 -7.83 7.32 -17.71
C GLU A 143 -7.43 8.08 -16.45
N GLU A 144 -8.34 8.86 -15.87
CA GLU A 144 -8.13 9.53 -14.57
C GLU A 144 -7.80 8.53 -13.46
N ALA A 145 -8.57 7.44 -13.37
CA ALA A 145 -8.33 6.38 -12.39
C ALA A 145 -6.98 5.69 -12.63
N ALA A 146 -6.65 5.36 -13.89
CA ALA A 146 -5.40 4.71 -14.25
C ALA A 146 -4.17 5.56 -13.86
N LEU A 147 -4.21 6.88 -14.12
CA LEU A 147 -3.14 7.79 -13.71
C LEU A 147 -2.95 7.81 -12.19
N ASN A 148 -4.05 7.88 -11.42
CA ASN A 148 -3.99 7.89 -9.95
C ASN A 148 -3.48 6.55 -9.38
N ILE A 149 -3.84 5.43 -10.02
CA ILE A 149 -3.29 4.12 -9.69
C ILE A 149 -1.77 4.09 -9.91
N LEU A 150 -1.29 4.61 -11.05
CA LEU A 150 0.15 4.67 -11.35
C LEU A 150 0.90 5.57 -10.37
N PHE A 151 0.33 6.72 -9.98
CA PHE A 151 0.90 7.57 -8.93
C PHE A 151 1.01 6.84 -7.59
N LEU A 152 -0.06 6.17 -7.15
CA LEU A 152 -0.06 5.42 -5.89
C LEU A 152 0.96 4.28 -5.90
N ILE A 153 1.09 3.56 -7.02
CA ILE A 153 2.12 2.53 -7.21
C ILE A 153 3.54 3.14 -7.10
N GLY A 154 3.75 4.32 -7.68
CA GLY A 154 5.01 5.06 -7.55
C GLY A 154 5.35 5.40 -6.10
N GLU A 155 4.36 5.87 -5.32
CA GLU A 155 4.52 6.18 -3.90
C GLU A 155 4.79 4.92 -3.06
N VAL A 156 4.13 3.79 -3.36
CA VAL A 156 4.47 2.48 -2.76
C VAL A 156 5.95 2.15 -3.02
N ALA A 157 6.41 2.24 -4.27
CA ALA A 157 7.81 1.94 -4.61
C ALA A 157 8.79 2.89 -3.89
N ARG A 158 8.45 4.18 -3.77
CA ARG A 158 9.26 5.18 -3.06
C ARG A 158 9.35 4.88 -1.56
N LEU A 159 8.23 4.57 -0.91
CA LEU A 159 8.19 4.25 0.52
C LEU A 159 8.95 2.96 0.81
N VAL A 160 8.72 1.89 0.05
CA VAL A 160 9.43 0.62 0.24
C VAL A 160 10.94 0.82 0.07
N GLU A 161 11.38 1.62 -0.90
CA GLU A 161 12.80 1.97 -1.07
C GLU A 161 13.38 2.72 0.13
N GLY A 162 12.61 3.63 0.75
CA GLY A 162 13.05 4.33 1.95
C GLY A 162 13.15 3.43 3.18
N LEU A 163 12.38 2.34 3.23
CA LEU A 163 12.26 1.46 4.40
C LEU A 163 13.21 0.27 4.39
N LYS A 164 13.74 -0.15 3.23
CA LYS A 164 14.65 -1.31 3.11
C LYS A 164 15.88 -1.23 4.02
N ALA A 165 16.42 -0.03 4.27
CA ALA A 165 17.55 0.16 5.18
C ALA A 165 17.21 -0.08 6.67
N ARG A 166 15.92 -0.20 7.01
CA ARG A 166 15.41 -0.33 8.38
C ARG A 166 14.88 -1.73 8.69
N VAL A 167 15.01 -2.67 7.76
CA VAL A 167 14.51 -4.03 7.88
C VAL A 167 15.62 -5.03 7.56
N LYS A 168 15.38 -6.32 7.81
CA LYS A 168 16.35 -7.36 7.44
C LYS A 168 16.57 -7.39 5.92
N PRO A 169 17.81 -7.60 5.45
CA PRO A 169 18.09 -7.77 4.03
C PRO A 169 17.24 -8.88 3.41
N SER A 170 16.71 -8.63 2.22
CA SER A 170 15.91 -9.60 1.47
C SER A 170 16.14 -9.42 -0.02
N ALA A 171 16.85 -10.37 -0.62
CA ALA A 171 17.12 -10.36 -2.06
C ALA A 171 15.83 -10.43 -2.89
N GLU A 172 14.79 -11.10 -2.36
CA GLU A 172 13.49 -11.19 -3.01
C GLU A 172 12.77 -9.84 -3.04
N LEU A 173 12.75 -9.11 -1.91
CA LEU A 173 12.21 -7.75 -1.84
C LEU A 173 12.96 -6.80 -2.77
N GLU A 174 14.29 -6.87 -2.77
CA GLU A 174 15.13 -6.04 -3.64
C GLU A 174 14.83 -6.29 -5.11
N THR A 175 14.83 -7.56 -5.52
CA THR A 175 14.52 -7.96 -6.90
C THR A 175 13.12 -7.51 -7.31
N ALA A 176 12.11 -7.76 -6.47
CA ALA A 176 10.72 -7.40 -6.77
C ALA A 176 10.56 -5.88 -6.92
N LEU A 177 11.24 -5.09 -6.08
CA LEU A 177 11.17 -3.63 -6.13
C LEU A 177 11.90 -3.07 -7.36
N GLU A 178 13.03 -3.64 -7.73
CA GLU A 178 13.75 -3.28 -8.95
C GLU A 178 12.90 -3.57 -10.19
N ASP A 179 12.24 -4.73 -10.22
CA ASP A 179 11.30 -5.11 -11.27
C ASP A 179 10.14 -4.09 -11.35
N LEU A 180 9.49 -3.78 -10.23
CA LEU A 180 8.42 -2.78 -10.18
C LEU A 180 8.87 -1.43 -10.74
N LYS A 181 10.03 -0.92 -10.28
CA LYS A 181 10.57 0.35 -10.73
C LYS A 181 10.92 0.34 -12.21
N ARG A 182 11.48 -0.75 -12.72
CA ARG A 182 11.79 -0.92 -14.15
C ARG A 182 10.51 -0.92 -14.97
N GLU A 183 9.51 -1.69 -14.54
CA GLU A 183 8.21 -1.78 -15.21
C GLU A 183 7.46 -0.44 -15.22
N LEU A 184 7.54 0.35 -14.14
CA LEU A 184 6.98 1.70 -14.07
C LEU A 184 7.67 2.66 -15.05
N ARG A 185 9.01 2.65 -15.10
CA ARG A 185 9.76 3.50 -16.05
C ARG A 185 9.40 3.19 -17.50
N ASN A 186 9.22 1.91 -17.82
CA ASN A 186 8.85 1.48 -19.17
C ASN A 186 7.42 1.86 -19.57
N LEU A 187 6.58 2.26 -18.61
CA LEU A 187 5.21 2.71 -18.87
C LEU A 187 5.11 4.24 -19.07
N ALA A 188 6.16 5.00 -18.73
CA ALA A 188 6.18 6.46 -18.88
C ALA A 188 6.73 6.87 -20.26
N PRO A 189 6.19 7.93 -20.92
CA PRO A 189 5.56 9.08 -20.28
C PRO A 189 4.06 9.19 -20.61
N LEU A 190 3.22 9.22 -19.58
CA LEU A 190 1.93 9.91 -19.64
C LEU A 190 2.14 11.36 -19.20
#